data_AF-A0A1T4N624-F1
#
_entry.id   AF-A0A1T4N624-F1
#
_cell.length_a   1.000
_cell.length_b   1.000
_cell.length_c   1.000
_cell.angle_alpha   90.00
_cell.angle_beta   90.00
_cell.angle_gamma   90.00
#
_symmetry.space_group_name_H-M   'P 1'
#
loop_
_entity.id
_entity.type
_entity.pdbx_description
1 polymer ?
#
loop_
_entity_poly.entity_id
_entity_poly.type
_entity_poly.pdbx_seq_one_letter_code
_entity_poly.pdbx_strand_id
1 'polypeptide(L)'
;MKNIPIIGKLLLVMAAFGAFALGVAYYSGSQLQSVDHAYSSMLERESTAALQIVRMNRSMLGARAAIADLLMSRSEAINKSASAEMADMRSRFIDASDKASAAMPELQQLKDLKSKGLQIIDQNCSSAIDQAAKAVAIEDVVASQTTYLSQCQPLFPDFVKQTTAIQDDLIKTAQTKSDDISALSDTIVKTTYAIILAGLVIVVAGAFFAFRAWLIRPIKGLESAMQRLAGGNLSTAIDGIDRKDEVGAMARAVQVFKDNGIKAKQLEAEAEETRRRQEVERERLAAEER
;
A
#
# COMPACT_ATOMS: atom_id res chain seq x y z
N MET A 1 24.70 17.21 22.38
CA MET A 1 24.90 15.81 22.84
C MET A 1 26.35 15.54 23.27
N LYS A 2 26.91 16.36 24.17
CA LYS A 2 28.30 16.18 24.68
C LYS A 2 28.43 15.12 25.77
N ASN A 3 27.30 14.72 26.37
CA ASN A 3 27.26 13.86 27.56
C ASN A 3 26.60 12.50 27.31
N ILE A 4 26.35 12.15 26.03
CA ILE A 4 25.75 10.86 25.65
C ILE A 4 26.88 9.92 25.26
N PRO A 5 26.89 8.66 25.74
CA PRO A 5 27.90 7.69 25.38
C PRO A 5 27.93 7.43 23.87
N ILE A 6 29.06 6.95 23.36
CA ILE A 6 29.21 6.61 21.93
C ILE A 6 28.13 5.61 21.49
N ILE A 7 27.88 4.58 22.32
CA ILE A 7 26.82 3.60 22.07
C ILE A 7 25.44 4.27 21.99
N GLY A 8 25.15 5.22 22.87
CA GLY A 8 23.87 5.96 22.86
C GLY A 8 23.68 6.79 21.59
N LYS A 9 24.76 7.38 21.06
CA LYS A 9 24.73 8.11 19.78
C LYS A 9 24.47 7.17 18.59
N LEU A 10 25.10 6.00 18.57
CA LEU A 10 24.87 4.97 17.55
C LEU A 10 23.41 4.48 17.59
N LEU A 11 22.91 4.15 18.78
CA LEU A 11 21.53 3.71 18.98
C LEU A 11 20.51 4.76 18.52
N LEU A 12 20.80 6.06 18.72
CA LEU A 12 19.93 7.13 18.24
C LEU A 12 19.83 7.16 16.71
N VAL A 13 20.94 6.97 16.00
CA VAL A 13 20.94 6.90 14.53
C VAL A 13 20.21 5.65 14.05
N MET A 14 20.43 4.50 14.68
CA MET A 14 19.71 3.26 14.36
C MET A 14 18.21 3.37 14.64
N ALA A 15 17.82 4.02 15.73
CA ALA A 15 16.43 4.27 16.07
C ALA A 15 15.76 5.19 15.04
N ALA A 16 16.46 6.22 14.55
CA ALA A 16 15.96 7.09 13.48
C ALA A 16 15.74 6.31 12.17
N PHE A 17 16.69 5.43 11.80
CA PHE A 17 16.52 4.55 10.64
C PHE A 17 15.35 3.57 10.82
N GLY A 18 15.23 2.96 12.00
CA GLY A 18 14.13 2.05 12.33
C GLY A 18 12.76 2.74 12.28
N ALA A 19 12.66 3.95 12.83
CA ALA A 19 11.43 4.75 12.78
C ALA A 19 11.06 5.12 11.33
N PHE A 20 12.05 5.48 10.50
CA PHE A 20 11.84 5.73 9.09
C PHE A 20 11.34 4.47 8.35
N ALA A 21 12.00 3.32 8.57
CA ALA A 21 11.60 2.05 7.97
C ALA A 21 10.17 1.64 8.37
N LEU A 22 9.81 1.80 9.65
CA LEU A 22 8.44 1.56 10.13
C LEU A 22 7.43 2.52 9.50
N GLY A 23 7.79 3.80 9.34
CA GLY A 23 6.94 4.78 8.68
C GLY A 23 6.67 4.44 7.21
N VAL A 24 7.71 4.03 6.47
CA VAL A 24 7.57 3.56 5.08
C VAL A 24 6.73 2.29 5.01
N ALA A 25 6.97 1.31 5.89
CA ALA A 25 6.20 0.07 5.93
C ALA A 25 4.72 0.34 6.23
N TYR A 26 4.43 1.23 7.18
CA TYR A 26 3.07 1.65 7.50
C TYR A 26 2.40 2.36 6.32
N TYR A 27 3.08 3.34 5.70
CA TYR A 27 2.57 4.04 4.53
C TYR A 27 2.26 3.07 3.38
N SER A 28 3.24 2.23 3.00
CA SER A 28 3.09 1.24 1.93
C SER A 28 1.95 0.26 2.23
N GLY A 29 1.88 -0.26 3.46
CA GLY A 29 0.81 -1.15 3.89
C GLY A 29 -0.58 -0.49 3.81
N SER A 30 -0.71 0.75 4.25
CA SER A 30 -1.98 1.49 4.19
C SER A 30 -2.46 1.74 2.75
N GLN A 31 -1.54 2.01 1.83
CA GLN A 31 -1.86 2.19 0.42
C GLN A 31 -2.18 0.87 -0.28
N LEU A 32 -1.51 -0.22 0.09
CA LEU A 32 -1.82 -1.54 -0.45
C LEU A 32 -3.22 -2.00 -0.03
N GLN A 33 -3.64 -1.71 1.21
CA GLN A 33 -4.99 -1.98 1.68
C GLN A 33 -6.06 -1.15 0.97
N SER A 34 -5.79 0.12 0.63
CA SER A 34 -6.75 0.95 -0.10
C SER A 34 -6.98 0.44 -1.53
N VAL A 35 -5.90 0.02 -2.20
CA VAL A 35 -5.96 -0.62 -3.53
C VAL A 35 -6.72 -1.94 -3.46
N ASP A 36 -6.42 -2.79 -2.48
CA ASP A 36 -7.08 -4.09 -2.30
C ASP A 36 -8.59 -3.95 -2.03
N HIS A 37 -8.99 -3.02 -1.18
CA HIS A 37 -10.40 -2.73 -0.93
C HIS A 37 -11.12 -2.20 -2.18
N ALA A 38 -10.49 -1.30 -2.92
CA ALA A 38 -11.05 -0.78 -4.16
C ALA A 38 -11.27 -1.91 -5.18
N TYR A 39 -10.26 -2.77 -5.36
CA TYR A 39 -10.32 -3.90 -6.29
C TYR A 39 -11.36 -4.95 -5.87
N SER A 40 -11.38 -5.33 -4.59
CA SER A 40 -12.34 -6.29 -4.04
C SER A 40 -13.78 -5.79 -4.16
N SER A 41 -14.02 -4.51 -3.85
CA SER A 41 -15.37 -3.92 -3.97
C SER A 41 -15.89 -3.94 -5.41
N MET A 42 -15.00 -3.74 -6.39
CA MET A 42 -15.33 -3.77 -7.82
C MET A 42 -15.64 -5.19 -8.32
N LEU A 43 -14.86 -6.18 -7.86
CA LEU A 43 -15.10 -7.59 -8.18
C LEU A 43 -16.41 -8.09 -7.56
N GLU A 44 -16.70 -7.72 -6.32
CA GLU A 44 -17.88 -8.21 -5.62
C GLU A 44 -19.18 -7.58 -6.13
N ARG A 45 -19.17 -6.29 -6.50
CA ARG A 45 -20.40 -5.57 -6.86
C ARG A 45 -20.65 -5.57 -8.37
N GLU A 46 -19.84 -4.85 -9.14
CA GLU A 46 -20.04 -4.63 -10.57
C GLU A 46 -19.94 -5.95 -11.36
N SER A 47 -18.94 -6.78 -11.05
CA SER A 47 -18.75 -8.05 -11.78
C SER A 47 -19.85 -9.07 -11.45
N THR A 48 -20.29 -9.14 -10.19
CA THR A 48 -21.44 -9.96 -9.79
C THR A 48 -22.70 -9.48 -10.47
N ALA A 49 -23.00 -8.17 -10.46
CA ALA A 49 -24.18 -7.62 -11.11
C ALA A 49 -24.17 -7.92 -12.62
N ALA A 50 -23.05 -7.67 -13.32
CA ALA A 50 -22.91 -7.97 -14.74
C ALA A 50 -23.15 -9.46 -15.05
N LEU A 51 -22.59 -10.37 -14.25
CA LEU A 51 -22.81 -11.81 -14.42
C LEU A 51 -24.27 -12.22 -14.20
N GLN A 52 -24.94 -11.65 -13.19
CA GLN A 52 -26.35 -11.95 -12.94
C GLN A 52 -27.26 -11.38 -14.02
N ILE A 53 -26.92 -10.22 -14.61
CA ILE A 53 -27.63 -9.67 -15.76
C ILE A 53 -27.51 -10.60 -16.99
N VAL A 54 -26.33 -11.20 -17.22
CA VAL A 54 -26.17 -12.23 -18.27
C VAL A 54 -27.07 -13.43 -18.01
N ARG A 55 -27.12 -13.92 -16.76
CA ARG A 55 -27.99 -15.05 -16.38
C ARG A 55 -29.47 -14.71 -16.52
N MET A 56 -29.85 -13.48 -16.19
CA MET A 56 -31.19 -12.95 -16.37
C MET A 56 -31.56 -12.93 -17.87
N ASN A 57 -30.69 -12.41 -18.73
CA ASN A 57 -30.87 -12.42 -20.18
C ASN A 57 -30.99 -13.86 -20.73
N ARG A 58 -30.12 -14.78 -20.28
CA ARG A 58 -30.17 -16.20 -20.65
C ARG A 58 -31.49 -16.85 -20.24
N SER A 59 -31.97 -16.56 -19.04
CA SER A 59 -33.25 -17.11 -18.54
C SER A 59 -34.43 -16.58 -19.35
N MET A 60 -34.39 -15.30 -19.76
CA MET A 60 -35.40 -14.72 -20.63
C MET A 60 -35.42 -15.38 -22.02
N LEU A 61 -34.26 -15.61 -22.63
CA LEU A 61 -34.16 -16.34 -23.90
C LEU A 61 -34.58 -17.81 -23.75
N GLY A 62 -34.28 -18.45 -22.63
CA GLY A 62 -34.78 -19.78 -22.30
C GLY A 62 -36.31 -19.82 -22.18
N ALA A 63 -36.92 -18.84 -21.52
CA ALA A 63 -38.37 -18.71 -21.46
C ALA A 63 -38.97 -18.53 -22.86
N ARG A 64 -38.35 -17.72 -23.72
CA ARG A 64 -38.76 -17.56 -25.12
C ARG A 64 -38.70 -18.88 -25.89
N ALA A 65 -37.66 -19.67 -25.69
CA ALA A 65 -37.51 -20.98 -26.32
C ALA A 65 -38.59 -21.97 -25.84
N ALA A 66 -38.84 -22.04 -24.54
CA ALA A 66 -39.90 -22.88 -23.97
C ALA A 66 -41.30 -22.48 -24.48
N ILE A 67 -41.57 -21.18 -24.64
CA ILE A 67 -42.80 -20.70 -25.29
C ILE A 67 -42.86 -21.15 -26.76
N ALA A 68 -41.74 -21.09 -27.49
CA ALA A 68 -41.70 -21.57 -28.87
C ALA A 68 -41.97 -23.08 -28.98
N ASP A 69 -41.40 -23.89 -28.09
CA ASP A 69 -41.66 -25.34 -28.05
C ASP A 69 -43.15 -25.63 -27.77
N LEU A 70 -43.76 -24.86 -26.87
CA LEU A 70 -45.20 -24.90 -26.59
C LEU A 70 -46.03 -24.58 -27.86
N LEU A 71 -45.61 -23.59 -28.63
CA LEU A 71 -46.29 -23.13 -29.86
C LEU A 71 -46.09 -24.06 -31.07
N MET A 72 -45.09 -24.93 -31.05
CA MET A 72 -44.80 -25.90 -32.12
C MET A 72 -45.36 -27.29 -31.81
N SER A 73 -45.65 -27.57 -30.55
CA SER A 73 -46.14 -28.85 -30.09
C SER A 73 -47.65 -29.01 -30.33
N ARG A 74 -48.05 -30.27 -30.54
CA ARG A 74 -49.45 -30.75 -30.49
C ARG A 74 -49.61 -31.93 -29.52
N SER A 75 -48.62 -32.14 -28.65
CA SER A 75 -48.54 -33.26 -27.71
C SER A 75 -48.70 -32.74 -26.30
N GLU A 76 -49.68 -33.29 -25.57
CA GLU A 76 -49.91 -32.93 -24.17
C GLU A 76 -48.66 -33.14 -23.30
N ALA A 77 -47.91 -34.22 -23.56
CA ALA A 77 -46.67 -34.52 -22.84
C ALA A 77 -45.60 -33.45 -23.06
N ILE A 78 -45.42 -32.99 -24.31
CA ILE A 78 -44.46 -31.92 -24.64
C ILE A 78 -44.96 -30.59 -24.08
N ASN A 79 -46.26 -30.29 -24.19
CA ASN A 79 -46.84 -29.05 -23.65
C ASN A 79 -46.61 -28.93 -22.14
N LYS A 80 -46.79 -30.04 -21.41
CA LYS A 80 -46.53 -30.12 -19.97
C LYS A 80 -45.05 -29.91 -19.65
N SER A 81 -44.15 -30.53 -20.41
CA SER A 81 -42.70 -30.37 -20.24
C SER A 81 -42.26 -28.93 -20.50
N ALA A 82 -42.68 -28.34 -21.62
CA ALA A 82 -42.35 -26.97 -21.99
C ALA A 82 -42.91 -25.94 -20.98
N SER A 83 -44.11 -26.18 -20.44
CA SER A 83 -44.69 -25.35 -19.37
C SER A 83 -43.87 -25.43 -18.08
N ALA A 84 -43.36 -26.62 -17.72
CA ALA A 84 -42.49 -26.79 -16.56
C ALA A 84 -41.13 -26.10 -16.76
N GLU A 85 -40.55 -26.20 -17.95
CA GLU A 85 -39.30 -25.51 -18.29
C GLU A 85 -39.46 -23.99 -18.26
N MET A 86 -40.57 -23.46 -18.79
CA MET A 86 -40.89 -22.04 -18.70
C MET A 86 -40.99 -21.56 -17.24
N ALA A 87 -41.61 -22.34 -16.36
CA ALA A 87 -41.70 -22.01 -14.93
C ALA A 87 -40.31 -22.00 -14.26
N ASP A 88 -39.43 -22.94 -14.60
CA ASP A 88 -38.03 -22.95 -14.14
C ASP A 88 -37.26 -21.73 -14.66
N MET A 89 -37.38 -21.38 -15.94
CA MET A 89 -36.74 -20.19 -16.53
C MET A 89 -37.23 -18.91 -15.87
N ARG A 90 -38.53 -18.80 -15.57
CA ARG A 90 -39.09 -17.68 -14.81
C ARG A 90 -38.51 -17.60 -13.40
N SER A 91 -38.37 -18.72 -12.70
CA SER A 91 -37.76 -18.77 -11.37
C SER A 91 -36.30 -18.33 -11.40
N ARG A 92 -35.52 -18.80 -12.39
CA ARG A 92 -34.11 -18.41 -12.56
C ARG A 92 -33.95 -16.94 -12.94
N PHE A 93 -34.88 -16.41 -13.74
CA PHE A 93 -34.93 -14.99 -14.05
C PHE A 93 -35.10 -14.16 -12.77
N ILE A 94 -36.06 -14.53 -11.91
CA ILE A 94 -36.30 -13.85 -10.63
C ILE A 94 -35.04 -13.90 -9.75
N ASP A 95 -34.47 -15.10 -9.52
CA ASP A 95 -33.27 -15.28 -8.70
C ASP A 95 -32.08 -14.46 -9.21
N ALA A 96 -31.82 -14.48 -10.53
CA ALA A 96 -30.76 -13.69 -11.14
C ALA A 96 -31.03 -12.18 -10.99
N SER A 97 -32.26 -11.73 -11.21
CA SER A 97 -32.64 -10.32 -11.08
C SER A 97 -32.51 -9.79 -9.64
N ASP A 98 -32.84 -10.63 -8.64
CA ASP A 98 -32.72 -10.30 -7.23
C ASP A 98 -31.25 -10.23 -6.80
N LYS A 99 -30.43 -11.18 -7.26
CA LYS A 99 -28.98 -11.16 -7.00
C LYS A 99 -28.29 -9.98 -7.69
N ALA A 100 -28.69 -9.62 -8.92
CA ALA A 100 -28.20 -8.42 -9.59
C ALA A 100 -28.53 -7.16 -8.78
N SER A 101 -29.79 -7.03 -8.35
CA SER A 101 -30.27 -5.89 -7.55
C SER A 101 -29.62 -5.82 -6.17
N ALA A 102 -29.30 -6.97 -5.55
CA ALA A 102 -28.60 -7.02 -4.27
C ALA A 102 -27.12 -6.62 -4.38
N ALA A 103 -26.47 -6.93 -5.50
CA ALA A 103 -25.08 -6.54 -5.76
C ALA A 103 -24.94 -5.01 -5.99
N MET A 104 -25.95 -4.39 -6.60
CA MET A 104 -25.99 -2.95 -6.89
C MET A 104 -27.36 -2.33 -6.57
N PRO A 105 -27.70 -2.16 -5.27
CA PRO A 105 -29.01 -1.68 -4.85
C PRO A 105 -29.32 -0.24 -5.29
N GLU A 106 -28.28 0.56 -5.55
CA GLU A 106 -28.35 1.92 -6.09
C GLU A 106 -28.79 1.98 -7.56
N LEU A 107 -28.61 0.89 -8.32
CA LEU A 107 -28.90 0.87 -9.75
C LEU A 107 -30.38 0.56 -10.00
N GLN A 108 -31.22 1.59 -9.97
CA GLN A 108 -32.67 1.47 -10.13
C GLN A 108 -33.09 0.73 -11.42
N GLN A 109 -32.30 0.87 -12.50
CA GLN A 109 -32.52 0.19 -13.77
C GLN A 109 -32.64 -1.34 -13.64
N LEU A 110 -31.99 -1.97 -12.65
CA LEU A 110 -32.09 -3.41 -12.42
C LEU A 110 -33.48 -3.83 -11.93
N LYS A 111 -34.10 -3.01 -11.07
CA LYS A 111 -35.46 -3.25 -10.58
C LYS A 111 -36.48 -3.05 -11.70
N ASP A 112 -36.28 -2.02 -12.51
CA ASP A 112 -37.13 -1.73 -13.66
C ASP A 112 -37.05 -2.87 -14.69
N LEU A 113 -35.85 -3.41 -14.92
CA LEU A 113 -35.62 -4.54 -15.81
C LEU A 113 -36.25 -5.84 -15.29
N LYS A 114 -36.17 -6.11 -13.98
CA LYS A 114 -36.92 -7.20 -13.34
C LYS A 114 -38.42 -7.06 -13.61
N SER A 115 -38.98 -5.90 -13.30
CA SER A 115 -40.41 -5.61 -13.47
C SER A 115 -40.85 -5.82 -14.91
N LYS A 116 -40.09 -5.28 -15.87
CA LYS A 116 -40.38 -5.40 -17.29
C LYS A 116 -40.30 -6.85 -17.76
N GLY A 117 -39.30 -7.62 -17.32
CA GLY A 117 -39.18 -9.02 -17.70
C GLY A 117 -40.34 -9.88 -17.19
N LEU A 118 -40.77 -9.65 -15.94
CA LEU A 118 -41.95 -10.32 -15.39
C LEU A 118 -43.24 -9.88 -16.10
N GLN A 119 -43.36 -8.60 -16.46
CA GLN A 119 -44.51 -8.12 -17.24
C GLN A 119 -44.62 -8.84 -18.60
N ILE A 120 -43.49 -9.03 -19.29
CA ILE A 120 -43.45 -9.76 -20.56
C ILE A 120 -43.99 -11.17 -20.36
N ILE A 121 -43.45 -11.93 -19.40
CA ILE A 121 -43.82 -13.34 -19.18
C ILE A 121 -45.25 -13.47 -18.63
N ASP A 122 -45.56 -12.75 -17.57
CA ASP A 122 -46.76 -12.97 -16.75
C ASP A 122 -48.00 -12.24 -17.31
N GLN A 123 -47.81 -11.23 -18.15
CA GLN A 123 -48.92 -10.43 -18.69
C GLN A 123 -48.95 -10.52 -20.22
N ASN A 124 -47.91 -10.05 -20.91
CA ASN A 124 -47.94 -9.94 -22.37
C ASN A 124 -47.97 -11.29 -23.09
N CYS A 125 -47.28 -12.29 -22.54
CA CYS A 125 -47.21 -13.63 -23.11
C CYS A 125 -48.28 -14.59 -22.56
N SER A 126 -48.98 -14.22 -21.47
CA SER A 126 -49.93 -15.10 -20.76
C SER A 126 -50.99 -15.73 -21.66
N SER A 127 -51.67 -14.91 -22.48
CA SER A 127 -52.72 -15.38 -23.39
C SER A 127 -52.19 -16.38 -24.42
N ALA A 128 -51.03 -16.11 -25.02
CA ALA A 128 -50.41 -17.01 -25.99
C ALA A 128 -49.97 -18.33 -25.33
N ILE A 129 -49.43 -18.26 -24.12
CA ILE A 129 -49.04 -19.42 -23.31
C ILE A 129 -50.26 -20.28 -22.98
N ASP A 130 -51.33 -19.67 -22.47
CA ASP A 130 -52.54 -20.38 -22.06
C ASP A 130 -53.24 -21.07 -23.24
N GLN A 131 -53.24 -20.43 -24.41
CA GLN A 131 -53.74 -21.00 -25.66
C GLN A 131 -52.89 -22.19 -26.10
N ALA A 132 -51.57 -22.00 -26.20
CA ALA A 132 -50.64 -23.03 -26.68
C ALA A 132 -50.56 -24.25 -25.76
N ALA A 133 -50.65 -24.07 -24.43
CA ALA A 133 -50.59 -25.17 -23.47
C ALA A 133 -51.71 -26.20 -23.66
N LYS A 134 -52.86 -25.77 -24.19
CA LYS A 134 -54.05 -26.61 -24.43
C LYS A 134 -54.23 -27.00 -25.90
N ALA A 135 -53.41 -26.46 -26.80
CA ALA A 135 -53.57 -26.64 -28.22
C ALA A 135 -53.14 -28.04 -28.66
N VAL A 136 -54.07 -28.77 -29.27
CA VAL A 136 -53.85 -30.08 -29.91
C VAL A 136 -54.31 -30.05 -31.37
N ALA A 137 -55.41 -29.34 -31.65
CA ALA A 137 -55.89 -29.07 -33.00
C ALA A 137 -55.00 -28.03 -33.71
N ILE A 138 -54.92 -28.13 -35.04
CA ILE A 138 -54.07 -27.24 -35.84
C ILE A 138 -54.55 -25.80 -35.73
N GLU A 139 -55.87 -25.60 -35.70
CA GLU A 139 -56.52 -24.30 -35.63
C GLU A 139 -56.15 -23.57 -34.32
N ASP A 140 -56.14 -24.29 -33.19
CA ASP A 140 -55.77 -23.74 -31.88
C ASP A 140 -54.28 -23.36 -31.83
N VAL A 141 -53.41 -24.17 -32.44
CA VAL A 141 -51.99 -23.87 -32.55
C VAL A 141 -51.78 -22.58 -33.36
N VAL A 142 -52.41 -22.44 -34.52
CA VAL A 142 -52.28 -21.24 -35.37
C VAL A 142 -52.81 -19.99 -34.65
N ALA A 143 -53.90 -20.10 -33.88
CA ALA A 143 -54.41 -19.02 -33.06
C ALA A 143 -53.37 -18.57 -32.01
N SER A 144 -52.77 -19.53 -31.28
CA SER A 144 -51.75 -19.23 -30.27
C SER A 144 -50.50 -18.56 -30.86
N GLN A 145 -50.08 -18.98 -32.06
CA GLN A 145 -48.96 -18.37 -32.79
C GLN A 145 -49.24 -16.93 -33.18
N THR A 146 -50.47 -16.64 -33.61
CA THR A 146 -50.89 -15.27 -33.98
C THR A 146 -50.87 -14.35 -32.76
N THR A 147 -51.36 -14.82 -31.61
CA THR A 147 -51.27 -14.09 -30.33
C THR A 147 -49.82 -13.86 -29.92
N TYR A 148 -48.97 -14.89 -29.99
CA TYR A 148 -47.55 -14.78 -29.63
C TYR A 148 -46.81 -13.76 -30.50
N LEU A 149 -46.93 -13.86 -31.82
CA LEU A 149 -46.20 -13.01 -32.77
C LEU A 149 -46.61 -11.54 -32.66
N SER A 150 -47.86 -11.26 -32.28
CA SER A 150 -48.38 -9.89 -32.15
C SER A 150 -48.12 -9.26 -30.78
N GLN A 151 -48.26 -10.02 -29.68
CA GLN A 151 -48.29 -9.45 -28.31
C GLN A 151 -47.02 -9.74 -27.49
N CYS A 152 -46.31 -10.82 -27.78
CA CYS A 152 -45.25 -11.35 -26.93
C CYS A 152 -43.87 -11.29 -27.60
N GLN A 153 -43.75 -11.82 -28.82
CA GLN A 153 -42.49 -11.92 -29.55
C GLN A 153 -41.74 -10.59 -29.70
N PRO A 154 -42.39 -9.45 -30.05
CA PRO A 154 -41.69 -8.19 -30.30
C PRO A 154 -41.02 -7.61 -29.05
N LEU A 155 -41.44 -8.02 -27.84
CA LEU A 155 -40.92 -7.50 -26.58
C LEU A 155 -39.56 -8.11 -26.20
N PHE A 156 -39.28 -9.34 -26.64
CA PHE A 156 -38.01 -10.02 -26.32
C PHE A 156 -36.78 -9.32 -26.90
N PRO A 157 -36.71 -8.95 -28.20
CA PRO A 157 -35.56 -8.23 -28.75
C PRO A 157 -35.28 -6.90 -28.03
N ASP A 158 -36.33 -6.14 -27.69
CA ASP A 158 -36.20 -4.88 -26.94
C ASP A 158 -35.68 -5.13 -25.51
N PHE A 159 -36.21 -6.14 -24.82
CA PHE A 159 -35.73 -6.54 -23.50
C PHE A 159 -34.25 -6.93 -23.53
N VAL A 160 -33.85 -7.78 -24.49
CA VAL A 160 -32.44 -8.20 -24.66
C VAL A 160 -31.55 -6.99 -24.91
N LYS A 161 -31.96 -6.07 -25.81
CA LYS A 161 -31.21 -4.85 -26.11
C LYS A 161 -30.99 -3.99 -24.87
N GLN A 162 -32.02 -3.79 -24.05
CA GLN A 162 -31.91 -3.00 -22.81
C GLN A 162 -31.02 -3.68 -21.77
N THR A 163 -31.16 -4.99 -21.64
CA THR A 163 -30.34 -5.81 -20.72
C THR A 163 -28.86 -5.76 -21.11
N THR A 164 -28.56 -5.91 -22.41
CA THR A 164 -27.19 -5.81 -22.94
C THR A 164 -26.61 -4.41 -22.77
N ALA A 165 -27.39 -3.35 -23.00
CA ALA A 165 -26.90 -1.98 -22.82
C ALA A 165 -26.47 -1.70 -21.36
N ILE A 166 -27.25 -2.18 -20.38
CA ILE A 166 -26.90 -2.05 -18.96
C ILE A 166 -25.67 -2.90 -18.62
N GLN A 167 -25.60 -4.12 -19.16
CA GLN A 167 -24.44 -4.99 -18.99
C GLN A 167 -23.16 -4.34 -19.54
N ASP A 168 -23.21 -3.75 -20.74
CA ASP A 168 -22.07 -3.10 -21.38
C ASP A 168 -21.60 -1.88 -20.59
N ASP A 169 -22.53 -1.08 -20.05
CA ASP A 169 -22.22 0.08 -19.21
C ASP A 169 -21.55 -0.34 -17.89
N LEU A 170 -22.02 -1.42 -17.26
CA LEU A 170 -21.40 -1.97 -16.06
C LEU A 170 -20.00 -2.52 -16.31
N ILE A 171 -19.81 -3.26 -17.41
CA ILE A 171 -18.48 -3.77 -17.80
C ILE A 171 -17.54 -2.61 -18.07
N LYS A 172 -17.99 -1.58 -18.80
CA LYS A 172 -17.19 -0.39 -19.08
C LYS A 172 -16.81 0.35 -17.81
N THR A 173 -17.76 0.52 -16.89
CA THR A 173 -17.51 1.16 -15.59
C THR A 173 -16.49 0.37 -14.77
N ALA A 174 -16.62 -0.95 -14.72
CA ALA A 174 -15.65 -1.82 -14.06
C ALA A 174 -14.26 -1.73 -14.70
N GLN A 175 -14.18 -1.70 -16.04
CA GLN A 175 -12.91 -1.53 -16.74
C GLN A 175 -12.25 -0.18 -16.43
N THR A 176 -13.02 0.93 -16.49
CA THR A 176 -12.49 2.25 -16.14
C THR A 176 -11.99 2.31 -14.69
N LYS A 177 -12.74 1.74 -13.73
CA LYS A 177 -12.27 1.63 -12.34
C LYS A 177 -11.01 0.78 -12.22
N SER A 178 -10.91 -0.33 -12.95
CA SER A 178 -9.72 -1.18 -12.98
C SER A 178 -8.50 -0.43 -13.51
N ASP A 179 -8.68 0.36 -14.58
CA ASP A 179 -7.62 1.18 -15.17
C ASP A 179 -7.17 2.29 -14.20
N ASP A 180 -8.11 2.96 -13.53
CA ASP A 180 -7.83 3.97 -12.51
C ASP A 180 -7.06 3.38 -11.32
N ILE A 181 -7.48 2.21 -10.81
CA ILE A 181 -6.79 1.50 -9.72
C ILE A 181 -5.38 1.09 -10.15
N SER A 182 -5.19 0.67 -11.40
CA SER A 182 -3.88 0.29 -11.93
C SER A 182 -2.96 1.51 -12.03
N ALA A 183 -3.46 2.65 -12.54
CA ALA A 183 -2.70 3.90 -12.61
C ALA A 183 -2.34 4.45 -11.21
N LEU A 184 -3.26 4.32 -10.25
CA LEU A 184 -3.00 4.64 -8.84
C LEU A 184 -1.92 3.74 -8.25
N SER A 185 -1.99 2.43 -8.51
CA SER A 185 -0.98 1.45 -8.05
C SER A 185 0.41 1.79 -8.58
N ASP A 186 0.53 2.11 -9.87
CA ASP A 186 1.78 2.55 -10.49
C ASP A 186 2.33 3.82 -9.83
N THR A 187 1.45 4.78 -9.54
CA THR A 187 1.82 6.03 -8.86
C THR A 187 2.25 5.79 -7.42
N ILE A 188 1.56 4.91 -6.69
CA ILE A 188 1.91 4.51 -5.32
C ILE A 188 3.29 3.84 -5.30
N VAL A 189 3.58 2.94 -6.23
CA VAL A 189 4.89 2.28 -6.34
C VAL A 189 5.99 3.31 -6.59
N LYS A 190 5.82 4.20 -7.58
CA LYS A 190 6.80 5.26 -7.89
C LYS A 190 7.04 6.19 -6.71
N THR A 191 5.97 6.66 -6.07
CA THR A 191 6.05 7.53 -4.89
C THR A 191 6.70 6.83 -3.70
N THR A 192 6.41 5.55 -3.49
CA THR A 192 7.04 4.75 -2.42
C THR A 192 8.54 4.63 -2.63
N TYR A 193 8.99 4.33 -3.86
CA TYR A 193 10.42 4.34 -4.18
C TYR A 193 11.06 5.71 -3.98
N ALA A 194 10.38 6.80 -4.38
CA ALA A 194 10.87 8.15 -4.17
C ALA A 194 11.02 8.48 -2.66
N ILE A 195 10.04 8.10 -1.83
CA ILE A 195 10.09 8.28 -0.36
C ILE A 195 11.25 7.47 0.24
N ILE A 196 11.41 6.21 -0.18
CA ILE A 196 12.51 5.34 0.28
C ILE A 196 13.85 5.99 -0.04
N LEU A 197 14.07 6.39 -1.29
CA LEU A 197 15.33 6.99 -1.73
C LEU A 197 15.60 8.31 -1.00
N ALA A 198 14.62 9.21 -0.94
CA ALA A 198 14.75 10.50 -0.28
C ALA A 198 15.03 10.35 1.22
N GLY A 199 14.28 9.49 1.91
CA GLY A 199 14.49 9.26 3.33
C GLY A 199 15.80 8.54 3.64
N LEU A 200 16.24 7.61 2.78
CA LEU A 200 17.57 7.00 2.92
C LEU A 200 18.69 8.04 2.79
N VAL A 201 18.60 8.95 1.81
CA VAL A 201 19.56 10.06 1.69
C VAL A 201 19.56 10.93 2.95
N ILE A 202 18.38 11.28 3.49
CA ILE A 202 18.25 12.09 4.70
C ILE A 202 18.87 11.39 5.92
N VAL A 203 18.55 10.11 6.14
CA VAL A 203 19.07 9.35 7.29
C VAL A 203 20.58 9.16 7.19
N VAL A 204 21.10 8.81 5.99
CA VAL A 204 22.54 8.62 5.77
C VAL A 204 23.31 9.94 5.92
N ALA A 205 22.81 11.03 5.33
CA ALA A 205 23.44 12.35 5.48
C ALA A 205 23.40 12.81 6.94
N GLY A 206 22.26 12.66 7.61
CA GLY A 206 22.11 12.98 9.03
C GLY A 206 23.09 12.19 9.91
N ALA A 207 23.20 10.88 9.68
CA ALA A 207 24.17 10.02 10.36
C ALA A 207 25.61 10.47 10.11
N PHE A 208 25.97 10.76 8.85
CA PHE A 208 27.31 11.21 8.48
C PHE A 208 27.72 12.49 9.21
N PHE A 209 26.86 13.52 9.17
CA PHE A 209 27.13 14.79 9.85
C PHE A 209 27.15 14.64 11.38
N ALA A 210 26.25 13.83 11.93
CA ALA A 210 26.21 13.49 13.35
C ALA A 210 27.52 12.83 13.84
N PHE A 211 27.95 11.74 13.17
CA PHE A 211 29.21 11.06 13.51
C PHE A 211 30.42 11.97 13.35
N ARG A 212 30.45 12.76 12.28
CA ARG A 212 31.54 13.70 12.03
C ARG A 212 31.66 14.75 13.14
N ALA A 213 30.53 15.27 13.62
CA ALA A 213 30.50 16.29 14.67
C ALA A 213 30.76 15.72 16.07
N TRP A 214 30.17 14.57 16.42
CA TRP A 214 30.18 14.07 17.81
C TRP A 214 31.37 13.17 18.15
N LEU A 215 31.95 12.51 17.15
CA LEU A 215 33.01 11.52 17.32
C LEU A 215 34.29 11.89 16.56
N ILE A 216 34.22 12.04 15.23
CA ILE A 216 35.43 12.20 14.39
C ILE A 216 36.17 13.50 14.70
N ARG A 217 35.48 14.64 14.72
CA ARG A 217 36.12 15.95 15.00
C ARG A 217 36.79 16.00 16.38
N PRO A 218 36.14 15.61 17.49
CA PRO A 218 36.77 15.57 18.81
C PRO A 218 37.97 14.63 18.89
N ILE A 219 37.88 13.42 18.32
CA ILE A 219 39.00 12.46 18.33
C ILE A 219 40.21 13.03 17.58
N LYS A 220 40.00 13.61 16.39
CA LYS A 220 41.08 14.28 15.65
C LYS A 220 41.68 15.47 16.41
N GLY A 221 40.86 16.19 17.18
CA GLY A 221 41.34 17.25 18.06
C GLY A 221 42.28 16.73 19.14
N LEU A 222 41.91 15.63 19.80
CA LEU A 222 42.73 14.96 20.80
C LEU A 222 44.01 14.36 20.20
N GLU A 223 43.92 13.72 19.03
CA GLU A 223 45.07 13.20 18.28
C GLU A 223 46.08 14.33 17.99
N SER A 224 45.61 15.45 17.45
CA SER A 224 46.46 16.60 17.13
C SER A 224 47.07 17.23 18.38
N ALA A 225 46.33 17.29 19.49
CA ALA A 225 46.86 17.76 20.76
C ALA A 225 47.96 16.84 21.29
N MET A 226 47.77 15.52 21.21
CA MET A 226 48.76 14.55 21.63
C MET A 226 50.05 14.63 20.80
N GLN A 227 49.94 14.80 19.48
CA GLN A 227 51.09 15.01 18.61
C GLN A 227 51.90 16.26 19.00
N ARG A 228 51.23 17.37 19.35
CA ARG A 228 51.90 18.59 19.82
C ARG A 228 52.61 18.39 21.16
N LEU A 229 51.97 17.68 22.11
CA LEU A 229 52.59 17.36 23.40
C LEU A 229 53.82 16.46 23.21
N ALA A 230 53.72 15.44 22.36
CA ALA A 230 54.85 14.56 22.02
C ALA A 230 56.00 15.33 21.35
N GLY A 231 55.70 16.38 20.58
CA GLY A 231 56.70 17.31 20.04
C GLY A 231 57.26 18.33 21.04
N GLY A 232 56.93 18.23 22.34
CA GLY A 232 57.44 19.11 23.39
C GLY A 232 56.65 20.41 23.60
N ASN A 233 55.55 20.64 22.88
CA ASN A 233 54.71 21.83 23.06
C ASN A 233 53.68 21.64 24.19
N LEU A 234 54.13 21.87 25.42
CA LEU A 234 53.34 21.76 26.65
C LEU A 234 52.34 22.93 26.87
N SER A 235 52.33 23.95 26.02
CA SER A 235 51.36 25.05 26.10
C SER A 235 50.02 24.73 25.41
N THR A 236 49.93 23.57 24.74
CA THR A 236 48.73 23.14 24.01
C THR A 236 47.50 23.03 24.93
N ALA A 237 46.39 23.68 24.57
CA ALA A 237 45.11 23.50 25.26
C ALA A 237 44.44 22.17 24.87
N ILE A 238 43.82 21.49 25.84
CA ILE A 238 43.08 20.23 25.63
C ILE A 238 41.58 20.52 25.71
N ASP A 239 40.91 20.49 24.56
CA ASP A 239 39.47 20.72 24.48
C ASP A 239 38.66 19.48 24.91
N GLY A 240 37.49 19.70 25.52
CA GLY A 240 36.51 18.63 25.78
C GLY A 240 36.69 17.86 27.10
N ILE A 241 37.52 18.34 28.01
CA ILE A 241 37.68 17.81 29.38
C ILE A 241 36.38 17.83 30.21
N ASP A 242 35.45 18.74 29.89
CA ASP A 242 34.12 18.91 30.50
C ASP A 242 33.11 17.84 30.07
N ARG A 243 33.39 17.07 29.02
CA ARG A 243 32.48 16.06 28.49
C ARG A 243 32.33 14.89 29.45
N LYS A 244 31.09 14.41 29.61
CA LYS A 244 30.77 13.25 30.46
C LYS A 244 30.71 11.91 29.71
N ASP A 245 31.15 11.88 28.45
CA ASP A 245 31.21 10.67 27.63
C ASP A 245 32.62 10.09 27.52
N GLU A 246 32.77 9.00 26.77
CA GLU A 246 34.04 8.28 26.58
C GLU A 246 35.11 9.18 25.92
N VAL A 247 34.69 10.09 25.04
CA VAL A 247 35.59 11.09 24.45
C VAL A 247 36.11 12.07 25.52
N GLY A 248 35.27 12.46 26.47
CA GLY A 248 35.70 13.25 27.63
C GLY A 248 36.68 12.51 28.54
N ALA A 249 36.49 11.19 28.70
CA ALA A 249 37.45 10.36 29.45
C ALA A 249 38.82 10.35 28.76
N MET A 250 38.86 10.24 27.43
CA MET A 250 40.10 10.38 26.66
C MET A 250 40.72 11.77 26.81
N ALA A 251 39.92 12.84 26.73
CA ALA A 251 40.42 14.21 26.90
C ALA A 251 41.07 14.44 28.27
N ARG A 252 40.46 13.94 29.35
CA ARG A 252 41.04 13.99 30.70
C ARG A 252 42.35 13.20 30.82
N ALA A 253 42.45 12.05 30.15
CA ALA A 253 43.70 11.28 30.13
C ALA A 253 44.84 12.04 29.43
N VAL A 254 44.56 12.71 28.30
CA VAL A 254 45.54 13.56 27.61
C VAL A 254 45.94 14.76 28.48
N GLN A 255 45.01 15.34 29.24
CA GLN A 255 45.31 16.42 30.19
C GLN A 255 46.31 15.97 31.26
N VAL A 256 46.12 14.77 31.85
CA VAL A 256 47.07 14.21 32.82
C VAL A 256 48.47 14.03 32.21
N PHE A 257 48.55 13.59 30.94
CA PHE A 257 49.83 13.48 30.23
C PHE A 257 50.53 14.84 30.07
N LYS A 258 49.79 15.89 29.70
CA LYS A 258 50.30 17.26 29.65
C LYS A 258 50.84 17.73 31.00
N ASP A 259 50.06 17.53 32.06
CA ASP A 259 50.42 17.98 33.41
C ASP A 259 51.69 17.27 33.92
N ASN A 260 51.83 15.98 33.63
CA ASN A 260 53.03 15.20 33.92
C ASN A 260 54.25 15.71 33.12
N GLY A 261 54.08 16.06 31.84
CA GLY A 261 55.14 16.64 31.01
C GLY A 261 55.60 18.00 31.51
N ILE A 262 54.67 18.86 31.95
CA ILE A 262 55.01 20.16 32.58
C ILE A 262 55.82 19.93 33.85
N LYS A 263 55.38 19.03 34.71
CA LYS A 263 56.07 18.70 35.95
C LYS A 263 57.48 18.14 35.69
N ALA A 264 57.63 17.25 34.71
CA ALA A 264 58.95 16.70 34.33
C ALA A 264 59.91 17.82 33.87
N LYS A 265 59.44 18.74 33.02
CA LYS A 265 60.24 19.87 32.54
C LYS A 265 60.62 20.84 33.68
N GLN A 266 59.74 21.05 34.65
CA GLN A 266 60.05 21.83 35.86
C GLN A 266 61.14 21.16 36.70
N LEU A 267 61.02 19.85 36.93
CA LEU A 267 62.03 19.08 37.67
C LEU A 267 63.39 19.06 36.96
N GLU A 268 63.41 18.97 35.63
CA GLU A 268 64.65 19.08 34.85
C GLU A 268 65.31 20.47 35.00
N ALA A 269 64.51 21.54 34.93
CA ALA A 269 65.01 22.89 35.12
C ALA A 269 65.56 23.13 36.55
N GLU A 270 64.85 22.64 37.57
CA GLU A 270 65.31 22.70 38.97
C GLU A 270 66.60 21.90 39.19
N ALA A 271 66.70 20.71 38.58
CA ALA A 271 67.90 19.88 38.65
C ALA A 271 69.09 20.56 37.95
N GLU A 272 68.89 21.20 36.81
CA GLU A 272 69.96 21.91 36.11
C GLU A 272 70.39 23.19 36.83
N GLU A 273 69.45 23.94 37.42
CA GLU A 273 69.77 25.09 38.27
C GLU A 273 70.59 24.64 39.50
N THR A 274 70.20 23.53 40.12
CA THR A 274 70.95 22.95 41.25
C THR A 274 72.37 22.56 40.84
N ARG A 275 72.55 21.93 39.68
CA ARG A 275 73.88 21.60 39.15
C ARG A 275 74.72 22.85 38.89
N ARG A 276 74.15 23.88 38.25
CA ARG A 276 74.85 25.14 38.00
C ARG A 276 75.28 25.83 39.29
N ARG A 277 74.40 25.84 40.31
CA ARG A 277 74.75 26.38 41.64
C ARG A 277 75.91 25.61 42.27
N GLN A 278 75.89 24.27 42.16
CA GLN A 278 76.98 23.43 42.66
C GLN A 278 78.30 23.63 41.90
N GLU A 279 78.27 23.83 40.58
CA GLU A 279 79.46 24.14 39.78
C GLU A 279 80.05 25.51 40.15
N VAL A 280 79.22 26.56 40.23
CA VAL A 280 79.67 27.90 40.64
C VAL A 280 80.28 27.89 42.04
N GLU A 281 79.69 27.13 42.97
CA GLU A 281 80.25 26.98 44.31
C GLU A 281 81.59 26.24 44.30
N ARG A 282 81.72 25.18 43.51
CA ARG A 282 83.01 24.48 43.32
C ARG A 282 84.07 25.39 42.70
N GLU A 283 83.71 26.19 41.71
CA GLU A 283 84.62 27.16 41.09
C GLU A 283 85.05 28.27 42.06
N ARG A 284 84.15 28.74 42.93
CA ARG A 284 84.49 29.67 44.02
C ARG A 284 85.49 29.06 44.99
N LEU A 285 85.22 27.88 45.50
CA LEU A 285 86.11 27.18 46.44
C LEU A 285 87.49 26.91 45.81
N ALA A 286 87.54 26.52 44.53
CA ALA A 286 88.79 26.31 43.81
C ALA A 286 89.56 27.61 43.49
N ALA A 287 88.90 28.77 43.48
CA ALA A 287 89.53 30.08 43.33
C ALA A 287 90.04 30.66 44.66
N GLU A 288 89.45 30.27 45.80
CA GLU A 288 89.94 30.62 47.13
C GLU A 288 91.20 29.81 47.55
N GLU A 289 91.46 28.67 46.92
CA GLU A 289 92.64 27.82 47.16
C GLU A 289 93.89 28.16 46.31
N ARG A 290 93.86 29.22 45.49
CA ARG A 290 95.01 29.71 44.70
C ARG A 290 95.57 31.03 45.23
#